data_AF-A0A849IUU2-F1
#
_entry.id   AF-A0A849IUU2-F1
#
_cell.length_a   1.000
_cell.length_b   1.000
_cell.length_c   1.000
_cell.angle_alpha   90.00
_cell.angle_beta   90.00
_cell.angle_gamma   90.00
#
_symmetry.space_group_name_H-M   'P 1'
#
loop_
_entity.id
_entity.type
_entity.pdbx_description
1 polymer ?
#
loop_
_entity_poly.entity_id
_entity_poly.type
_entity_poly.pdbx_seq_one_letter_code
_entity_poly.pdbx_strand_id
1 'polypeptide(L)'
;MVTKVHDPAAYLVDSLGLFRDLLASHKAEIDRLNVFPVPDGDTGTNMTLTLNSVVSHLSEVNNQSLTEVTRALAMGSLLGARGNSGVILSQLLKGISEAFASLEGPLNPEVIAQGLMRGSRLADSAVLRPKEGTILTVARAGAESAARYLAQSGKFELGEMLTQVLREVRRALIETTNQLEQLKKADVVD
;
A
#
# COMPACT_ATOMS: atom_id res chain seq x y z
N MET A 1 -12.13 -6.11 20.30
CA MET A 1 -11.19 -6.34 19.19
C MET A 1 -12.03 -6.40 17.91
N VAL A 2 -11.63 -5.70 16.84
CA VAL A 2 -12.47 -5.50 15.64
C VAL A 2 -12.35 -6.70 14.73
N THR A 3 -13.42 -7.48 14.62
CA THR A 3 -13.49 -8.66 13.74
C THR A 3 -13.82 -8.27 12.30
N LYS A 4 -14.72 -7.30 12.11
CA LYS A 4 -15.18 -6.81 10.80
C LYS A 4 -15.55 -5.32 10.84
N VAL A 5 -15.51 -4.63 9.70
CA VAL A 5 -15.98 -3.23 9.58
C VAL A 5 -17.25 -3.17 8.74
N HIS A 6 -18.31 -2.60 9.31
CA HIS A 6 -19.65 -2.60 8.70
C HIS A 6 -19.84 -1.56 7.60
N ASP A 7 -18.98 -0.55 7.54
CA ASP A 7 -18.93 0.43 6.45
C ASP A 7 -17.54 0.37 5.77
N PRO A 8 -17.35 -0.53 4.78
CA PRO A 8 -16.09 -0.65 4.07
C PRO A 8 -15.74 0.59 3.23
N ALA A 9 -16.75 1.35 2.79
CA ALA A 9 -16.55 2.53 1.96
C ALA A 9 -15.94 3.66 2.79
N ALA A 10 -16.56 3.99 3.92
CA ALA A 10 -16.02 4.98 4.85
C ALA A 10 -14.64 4.57 5.37
N TYR A 11 -14.47 3.29 5.75
CA TYR A 11 -13.17 2.78 6.20
C TYR A 11 -12.05 2.99 5.17
N LEU A 12 -12.32 2.72 3.89
CA LEU A 12 -11.34 2.88 2.83
C LEU A 12 -11.00 4.36 2.59
N VAL A 13 -12.01 5.24 2.58
CA VAL A 13 -11.82 6.69 2.44
C VAL A 13 -10.97 7.25 3.60
N ASP A 14 -11.34 6.92 4.84
CA ASP A 14 -10.64 7.39 6.04
C ASP A 14 -9.20 6.88 6.07
N SER A 15 -8.99 5.59 5.76
CA SER A 15 -7.66 4.98 5.72
C SER A 15 -6.75 5.65 4.68
N LEU A 16 -7.28 6.01 3.51
CA LEU A 16 -6.52 6.67 2.46
C LEU A 16 -6.25 8.15 2.76
N GLY A 17 -7.18 8.83 3.44
CA GLY A 17 -6.94 10.17 3.98
C GLY A 17 -5.80 10.19 4.99
N LEU A 18 -5.84 9.29 5.97
CA LEU A 18 -4.77 9.11 6.96
C LEU A 18 -3.44 8.74 6.31
N PHE A 19 -3.45 7.85 5.32
CA PHE A 19 -2.23 7.47 4.61
C PHE A 19 -1.63 8.66 3.85
N ARG A 20 -2.46 9.47 3.17
CA ARG A 20 -1.99 10.70 2.50
C ARG A 20 -1.35 11.65 3.51
N ASP A 21 -2.01 11.91 4.63
CA ASP A 21 -1.52 12.86 5.65
C ASP A 21 -0.18 12.40 6.24
N LEU A 22 -0.07 11.12 6.60
CA LEU A 22 1.17 10.53 7.12
C LEU A 22 2.30 10.55 6.09
N LEU A 23 2.00 10.23 4.83
CA LEU A 23 3.01 10.27 3.78
C LEU A 23 3.50 11.71 3.55
N ALA A 24 2.58 12.67 3.52
CA ALA A 24 2.91 14.08 3.35
C ALA A 24 3.79 14.60 4.49
N SER A 25 3.56 14.16 5.74
CA SER A 25 4.38 14.58 6.88
C SER A 25 5.80 14.00 6.87
N HIS A 26 6.01 12.85 6.22
CA HIS A 26 7.32 12.20 6.08
C HIS A 26 7.97 12.38 4.71
N LYS A 27 7.32 13.13 3.80
CA LYS A 27 7.78 13.36 2.42
C LYS A 27 9.28 13.68 2.34
N ALA A 28 9.72 14.69 3.09
CA ALA A 28 11.10 15.16 3.03
C ALA A 28 12.11 14.15 3.60
N GLU A 29 11.68 13.27 4.50
CA GLU A 29 12.51 12.17 5.00
C GLU A 29 12.66 11.08 3.95
N ILE A 30 11.56 10.68 3.32
CA ILE A 30 11.56 9.69 2.23
C ILE A 30 12.41 10.19 1.04
N ASP A 31 12.27 11.46 0.67
CA ASP A 31 13.09 12.08 -0.38
C ASP A 31 14.60 12.02 -0.03
N ARG A 32 14.98 12.08 1.26
CA ARG A 32 16.38 11.95 1.70
C ARG A 32 16.90 10.51 1.73
N LEU A 33 16.03 9.53 1.99
CA LEU A 33 16.40 8.10 2.02
C LEU A 33 16.63 7.54 0.61
N ASN A 34 16.03 8.16 -0.41
CA ASN A 34 16.12 7.73 -1.80
C ASN A 34 17.57 7.76 -2.33
N VAL A 35 18.25 6.61 -2.24
CA VAL A 35 19.60 6.40 -2.76
C VAL A 35 19.66 5.32 -3.85
N PHE A 36 18.53 4.66 -4.15
CA PHE A 36 18.42 3.59 -5.13
C PHE A 36 17.19 3.78 -6.06
N PRO A 37 17.31 3.51 -7.37
CA PRO A 37 18.55 3.26 -8.12
C PRO A 37 19.34 4.55 -8.36
N VAL A 38 18.70 5.71 -8.25
CA VAL A 38 19.26 7.04 -8.49
C VAL A 38 18.79 7.98 -7.37
N PRO A 39 19.69 8.72 -6.71
CA PRO A 39 19.34 9.67 -5.66
C PRO A 39 18.82 10.99 -6.26
N ASP A 40 17.65 10.96 -6.88
CA ASP A 40 16.99 12.14 -7.45
C ASP A 40 16.13 12.90 -6.43
N GLY A 41 15.96 12.35 -5.23
CA GLY A 41 15.32 13.01 -4.10
C GLY A 41 13.84 13.32 -4.31
N ASP A 42 13.15 12.52 -5.12
CA ASP A 42 11.76 12.78 -5.50
C ASP A 42 10.75 11.70 -5.07
N THR A 43 11.18 10.60 -4.45
CA THR A 43 10.31 9.46 -4.09
C THR A 43 9.11 9.87 -3.24
N GLY A 44 9.35 10.58 -2.13
CA GLY A 44 8.31 11.10 -1.26
C GLY A 44 7.43 12.13 -1.96
N THR A 45 8.02 12.98 -2.81
CA THR A 45 7.28 13.92 -3.66
C THR A 45 6.31 13.20 -4.59
N ASN A 46 6.80 12.22 -5.35
CA ASN A 46 6.06 11.45 -6.34
C ASN A 46 4.91 10.64 -5.71
N MET A 47 5.18 9.98 -4.59
CA MET A 47 4.15 9.23 -3.86
C MET A 47 3.08 10.17 -3.24
N THR A 48 3.49 11.33 -2.70
CA THR A 48 2.55 12.31 -2.13
C THR A 48 1.63 12.90 -3.20
N LEU A 49 2.17 13.26 -4.37
CA LEU A 49 1.36 13.74 -5.50
C LEU A 49 0.37 12.68 -5.98
N THR A 50 0.80 11.42 -6.00
CA THR A 50 -0.07 10.28 -6.35
C THR A 50 -1.23 10.15 -5.35
N LEU A 51 -0.98 10.19 -4.04
CA LEU A 51 -2.04 10.11 -3.02
C LEU A 51 -2.94 11.34 -2.99
N ASN A 52 -2.41 12.54 -3.28
CA ASN A 52 -3.24 13.74 -3.39
C ASN A 52 -4.29 13.59 -4.50
N SER A 53 -3.90 13.01 -5.64
CA SER A 53 -4.83 12.69 -6.72
C SER A 53 -5.91 11.70 -6.26
N VAL A 54 -5.52 10.64 -5.53
CA VAL A 54 -6.46 9.66 -4.97
C VAL A 54 -7.48 10.33 -4.05
N VAL A 55 -7.03 11.09 -3.06
CA VAL A 55 -7.91 11.75 -2.10
C VAL A 55 -8.81 12.79 -2.78
N SER A 56 -8.31 13.50 -3.78
CA SER A 56 -9.12 14.42 -4.59
C SER A 56 -10.29 13.69 -5.28
N HIS A 57 -10.02 12.57 -5.95
CA HIS A 57 -11.06 11.79 -6.62
C HIS A 57 -12.07 11.19 -5.61
N LEU A 58 -11.60 10.76 -4.44
CA LEU A 58 -12.49 10.25 -3.38
C LEU A 58 -13.41 11.35 -2.84
N SER A 59 -12.95 12.59 -2.77
CA SER A 59 -13.75 13.73 -2.31
C SER A 59 -14.89 14.12 -3.25
N GLU A 60 -14.82 13.70 -4.51
CA GLU A 60 -15.87 13.95 -5.51
C GLU A 60 -17.02 12.93 -5.46
N VAL A 61 -16.83 11.82 -4.73
CA VAL A 61 -17.84 10.76 -4.60
C VAL A 61 -18.85 11.13 -3.50
N ASN A 62 -19.99 11.68 -3.91
CA ASN A 62 -21.13 11.95 -3.03
C ASN A 62 -21.90 10.64 -2.72
N ASN A 63 -22.34 10.43 -1.48
CA ASN A 63 -23.13 9.25 -1.04
C ASN A 63 -22.44 7.88 -1.19
N GLN A 64 -21.11 7.85 -1.03
CA GLN A 64 -20.18 6.74 -0.72
C GLN A 64 -20.67 5.28 -0.86
N SER A 65 -21.19 4.88 -2.03
CA SER A 65 -21.26 3.44 -2.32
C SER A 65 -19.84 2.88 -2.46
N LEU A 66 -19.61 1.64 -2.02
CA LEU A 66 -18.29 1.00 -2.13
C LEU A 66 -17.82 0.91 -3.59
N THR A 67 -18.75 0.74 -4.53
CA THR A 67 -18.48 0.73 -5.97
C THR A 67 -17.95 2.07 -6.47
N GLU A 68 -18.52 3.19 -6.03
CA GLU A 68 -18.03 4.51 -6.46
C GLU A 68 -16.69 4.83 -5.82
N VAL A 69 -16.51 4.52 -4.52
CA VAL A 69 -15.24 4.71 -3.80
C VAL A 69 -14.10 3.92 -4.46
N THR A 70 -14.33 2.65 -4.80
CA THR A 70 -13.31 1.82 -5.47
C THR A 70 -13.01 2.32 -6.89
N ARG A 71 -14.03 2.76 -7.65
CA ARG A 71 -13.80 3.38 -8.97
C ARG A 71 -12.96 4.66 -8.85
N ALA A 72 -13.27 5.52 -7.88
CA ALA A 72 -12.53 6.75 -7.64
C ALA A 72 -11.08 6.48 -7.19
N LEU A 73 -10.88 5.50 -6.30
CA LEU A 73 -9.55 5.03 -5.90
C LEU A 73 -8.73 4.58 -7.11
N ALA A 74 -9.30 3.71 -7.95
CA ALA A 74 -8.61 3.21 -9.14
C ALA A 74 -8.26 4.34 -10.12
N MET A 75 -9.20 5.25 -10.40
CA MET A 75 -9.00 6.37 -11.33
C MET A 75 -7.97 7.37 -10.79
N GLY A 76 -8.11 7.79 -9.53
CA GLY A 76 -7.21 8.75 -8.90
C GLY A 76 -5.78 8.20 -8.78
N SER A 77 -5.63 6.90 -8.54
CA SER A 77 -4.32 6.22 -8.52
C SER A 77 -3.69 6.21 -9.91
N LEU A 78 -4.46 5.87 -10.95
CA LEU A 78 -3.96 5.73 -12.33
C LEU A 78 -3.56 7.07 -12.93
N LEU A 79 -4.45 8.08 -12.87
CA LEU A 79 -4.21 9.41 -13.45
C LEU A 79 -3.20 10.22 -12.63
N GLY A 80 -3.14 9.94 -11.33
CA GLY A 80 -2.27 10.63 -10.38
C GLY A 80 -0.85 10.11 -10.31
N ALA A 81 -0.55 8.95 -10.88
CA ALA A 81 0.78 8.35 -10.78
C ALA A 81 1.87 9.30 -11.30
N ARG A 82 2.91 9.50 -10.48
CA ARG A 82 4.09 10.31 -10.78
C ARG A 82 5.37 9.52 -10.53
N GLY A 83 6.29 9.53 -11.49
CA GLY A 83 7.55 8.78 -11.40
C GLY A 83 7.36 7.27 -11.20
N ASN A 84 8.46 6.56 -10.94
CA ASN A 84 8.42 5.12 -10.74
C ASN A 84 7.72 4.75 -9.42
N SER A 85 8.00 5.47 -8.34
CA SER A 85 7.42 5.24 -7.02
C SER A 85 5.91 5.47 -7.00
N GLY A 86 5.41 6.50 -7.69
CA GLY A 86 3.97 6.72 -7.86
C GLY A 86 3.31 5.65 -8.73
N VAL A 87 3.97 5.18 -9.80
CA VAL A 87 3.46 4.05 -10.60
C VAL A 87 3.35 2.78 -9.74
N ILE A 88 4.39 2.43 -8.97
CA ILE A 88 4.35 1.27 -8.07
C ILE A 88 3.22 1.40 -7.05
N LEU A 89 3.11 2.57 -6.39
CA LEU A 89 2.05 2.84 -5.43
C LEU A 89 0.67 2.71 -6.06
N SER A 90 0.48 3.21 -7.29
CA SER A 90 -0.79 3.10 -8.01
C SER A 90 -1.22 1.65 -8.24
N GLN A 91 -0.26 0.74 -8.44
CA GLN A 91 -0.56 -0.68 -8.61
C GLN A 91 -0.91 -1.38 -7.30
N LEU A 92 -0.24 -1.01 -6.19
CA LEU A 92 -0.61 -1.49 -4.86
C LEU A 92 -2.06 -1.09 -4.53
N LEU A 93 -2.40 0.18 -4.75
CA LEU A 93 -3.74 0.72 -4.54
C LEU A 93 -4.77 0.10 -5.47
N LYS A 94 -4.41 -0.17 -6.73
CA LYS A 94 -5.28 -0.90 -7.67
C LYS A 94 -5.62 -2.29 -7.15
N GLY A 95 -4.67 -3.03 -6.58
CA GLY A 95 -4.95 -4.34 -6.00
C GLY A 95 -5.92 -4.29 -4.82
N ILE A 96 -5.76 -3.30 -3.94
CA ILE A 96 -6.71 -3.04 -2.85
C ILE A 96 -8.09 -2.70 -3.41
N SER A 97 -8.15 -1.80 -4.40
CA SER A 97 -9.39 -1.39 -5.06
C SER A 97 -10.14 -2.57 -5.68
N GLU A 98 -9.45 -3.48 -6.38
CA GLU A 98 -10.05 -4.66 -7.01
C GLU A 98 -10.63 -5.64 -5.97
N ALA A 99 -9.95 -5.81 -4.83
CA ALA A 99 -10.45 -6.64 -3.74
C ALA A 99 -11.69 -6.04 -3.06
N PHE A 100 -11.67 -4.74 -2.77
CA PHE A 100 -12.84 -4.05 -2.19
C PHE A 100 -14.01 -3.98 -3.17
N ALA A 101 -13.76 -3.85 -4.48
CA ALA A 101 -14.83 -3.84 -5.49
C ALA A 101 -15.58 -5.17 -5.57
N SER A 102 -14.95 -6.26 -5.15
CA SER A 102 -15.51 -7.61 -5.12
C SER A 102 -16.11 -7.97 -3.74
N LEU A 103 -16.04 -7.07 -2.75
CA LEU A 103 -16.53 -7.31 -1.41
C LEU A 103 -18.06 -7.20 -1.36
N GLU A 104 -18.70 -8.25 -0.84
CA GLU A 104 -20.09 -8.24 -0.44
C GLU A 104 -20.19 -8.22 1.09
N GLY A 105 -20.90 -7.23 1.64
CA GLY A 105 -21.09 -7.08 3.09
C GLY A 105 -19.89 -6.45 3.82
N PRO A 106 -19.67 -6.79 5.10
CA PRO A 106 -18.68 -6.11 5.93
C PRO A 106 -17.24 -6.52 5.57
N LEU A 107 -16.31 -5.56 5.71
CA LEU A 107 -14.89 -5.78 5.51
C LEU A 107 -14.39 -6.84 6.49
N ASN A 108 -13.58 -7.77 5.98
CA ASN A 108 -13.04 -8.89 6.70
C ASN A 108 -11.55 -9.12 6.35
N PRO A 109 -10.82 -9.92 7.14
CA PRO A 109 -9.41 -10.23 6.91
C PRO A 109 -9.11 -10.77 5.49
N GLU A 110 -10.02 -11.56 4.93
CA GLU A 110 -9.85 -12.19 3.62
C GLU A 110 -9.72 -11.15 2.49
N VAL A 111 -10.56 -10.11 2.50
CA VAL A 111 -10.51 -9.03 1.50
C VAL A 111 -9.20 -8.23 1.57
N ILE A 112 -8.69 -7.96 2.78
CA ILE A 112 -7.41 -7.28 2.94
C ILE A 112 -6.26 -8.14 2.42
N ALA A 113 -6.24 -9.44 2.76
CA ALA A 113 -5.21 -10.35 2.27
C ALA A 113 -5.23 -10.47 0.73
N GLN A 114 -6.42 -10.55 0.14
CA GLN A 114 -6.59 -10.54 -1.32
C GLN A 114 -6.06 -9.24 -1.93
N GLY A 115 -6.40 -8.08 -1.35
CA GLY A 115 -5.95 -6.77 -1.81
C GLY A 115 -4.43 -6.62 -1.76
N LEU A 116 -3.80 -7.00 -0.65
CA LEU A 116 -2.34 -6.98 -0.48
C LEU A 116 -1.64 -7.91 -1.48
N MET A 117 -2.14 -9.15 -1.63
CA MET A 117 -1.59 -10.12 -2.56
C MET A 117 -1.71 -9.65 -4.01
N ARG A 118 -2.88 -9.12 -4.38
CA ARG A 118 -3.12 -8.60 -5.72
C ARG A 118 -2.25 -7.37 -6.01
N GLY A 119 -2.18 -6.44 -5.05
CA GLY A 119 -1.38 -5.22 -5.16
C GLY A 119 0.09 -5.54 -5.34
N SER A 120 0.64 -6.44 -4.49
CA SER A 120 2.04 -6.87 -4.59
C SER A 120 2.38 -7.45 -5.97
N ARG A 121 1.52 -8.32 -6.53
CA ARG A 121 1.73 -8.89 -7.88
C ARG A 121 1.66 -7.84 -8.99
N LEU A 122 0.70 -6.91 -8.90
CA LEU A 122 0.55 -5.83 -9.89
C LEU A 122 1.76 -4.88 -9.85
N ALA A 123 2.24 -4.53 -8.66
CA ALA A 123 3.42 -3.70 -8.47
C ALA A 123 4.68 -4.36 -9.04
N ASP A 124 4.88 -5.64 -8.76
CA ASP A 124 5.98 -6.43 -9.31
C ASP A 124 5.95 -6.47 -10.84
N SER A 125 4.76 -6.69 -11.42
CA SER A 125 4.56 -6.74 -12.88
C SER A 125 4.72 -5.38 -13.59
N ALA A 126 4.61 -4.27 -12.86
CA ALA A 126 4.75 -2.93 -13.42
C ALA A 126 6.21 -2.47 -13.55
N VAL A 127 7.16 -3.20 -12.95
CA VAL A 127 8.58 -2.89 -12.99
C VAL A 127 9.28 -3.84 -13.95
N LEU A 128 10.02 -3.31 -14.93
CA LEU A 128 10.70 -4.11 -15.95
C LEU A 128 11.72 -5.10 -15.36
N ARG A 129 12.38 -4.71 -14.27
CA ARG A 129 13.38 -5.52 -13.56
C ARG A 129 13.16 -5.39 -12.06
N PRO A 130 12.24 -6.17 -11.47
CA PRO A 130 12.01 -6.16 -10.04
C PRO A 130 13.28 -6.49 -9.26
N LYS A 131 13.43 -5.87 -8.08
CA LYS A 131 14.60 -6.03 -7.23
C LYS A 131 14.18 -6.27 -5.79
N GLU A 132 14.84 -7.25 -5.17
CA GLU A 132 14.85 -7.36 -3.72
C GLU A 132 15.53 -6.15 -3.10
N GLY A 133 15.16 -5.81 -1.87
CA GLY A 133 15.62 -4.59 -1.22
C GLY A 133 14.88 -3.35 -1.69
N THR A 134 13.66 -3.50 -2.21
CA THR A 134 12.81 -2.36 -2.59
C THR A 134 11.45 -2.44 -1.91
N ILE A 135 10.61 -1.42 -2.08
CA ILE A 135 9.19 -1.43 -1.73
C ILE A 135 8.44 -2.71 -2.19
N LEU A 136 8.89 -3.36 -3.26
CA LEU A 136 8.32 -4.63 -3.74
C LEU A 136 8.53 -5.77 -2.72
N THR A 137 9.71 -5.85 -2.10
CA THR A 137 10.03 -6.81 -1.03
C THR A 137 9.10 -6.59 0.15
N VAL A 138 8.92 -5.34 0.56
CA VAL A 138 8.09 -4.95 1.70
C VAL A 138 6.61 -5.27 1.44
N ALA A 139 6.11 -4.94 0.25
CA ALA A 139 4.74 -5.23 -0.16
C ALA A 139 4.47 -6.75 -0.19
N ARG A 140 5.40 -7.54 -0.73
CA ARG A 140 5.28 -9.00 -0.77
C ARG A 140 5.31 -9.61 0.62
N ALA A 141 6.19 -9.13 1.52
CA ALA A 141 6.22 -9.60 2.90
C ALA A 141 4.89 -9.36 3.65
N GLY A 142 4.26 -8.20 3.44
CA GLY A 142 2.94 -7.91 3.99
C GLY A 142 1.85 -8.81 3.43
N ALA A 143 1.84 -9.04 2.12
CA ALA A 143 0.89 -9.94 1.46
C ALA A 143 1.02 -11.40 1.94
N GLU A 144 2.24 -11.90 2.05
CA GLU A 144 2.50 -13.25 2.55
C GLU A 144 2.17 -13.37 4.04
N SER A 145 2.42 -12.33 4.85
CA SER A 145 2.02 -12.31 6.26
C SER A 145 0.50 -12.43 6.42
N ALA A 146 -0.27 -11.66 5.64
CA ALA A 146 -1.73 -11.76 5.65
C ALA A 146 -2.21 -13.16 5.22
N ALA A 147 -1.60 -13.74 4.18
CA ALA A 147 -1.92 -15.09 3.74
C ALA A 147 -1.58 -16.15 4.81
N ARG A 148 -0.44 -16.02 5.50
CA ARG A 148 -0.06 -16.90 6.61
C ARG A 148 -1.04 -16.79 7.78
N TYR A 149 -1.55 -15.59 8.08
CA TYR A 149 -2.58 -15.42 9.11
C TYR A 149 -3.85 -16.21 8.79
N LEU A 150 -4.34 -16.12 7.55
CA LEU A 150 -5.53 -16.84 7.09
C LEU A 150 -5.33 -18.37 6.97
N ALA A 151 -4.09 -18.85 6.90
CA ALA A 151 -3.80 -20.28 6.91
C ALA A 151 -3.88 -20.91 8.31
N GLN A 152 -4.01 -20.10 9.36
CA GLN A 152 -4.14 -20.58 10.74
C GLN A 152 -5.55 -21.13 11.00
N SER A 153 -5.70 -21.98 12.01
CA SER A 153 -7.01 -22.44 12.46
C SER A 153 -7.62 -21.45 13.45
N GLY A 154 -8.89 -21.08 13.28
CA GLY A 154 -9.62 -20.28 14.26
C GLY A 154 -10.49 -19.19 13.64
N LYS A 155 -10.90 -18.24 14.48
CA LYS A 155 -11.60 -17.02 14.05
C LYS A 155 -10.56 -15.97 13.70
N PHE A 156 -10.69 -15.39 12.50
CA PHE A 156 -9.80 -14.33 12.05
C PHE A 156 -10.30 -12.97 12.52
N GLU A 157 -9.40 -12.19 13.10
CA GLU A 157 -9.67 -10.83 13.54
C GLU A 157 -8.85 -9.82 12.73
N LEU A 158 -9.54 -8.84 12.17
CA LEU A 158 -8.91 -7.84 11.30
C LEU A 158 -7.81 -7.06 12.03
N GLY A 159 -8.07 -6.63 13.26
CA GLY A 159 -7.09 -5.88 14.04
C GLY A 159 -5.81 -6.69 14.35
N GLU A 160 -5.96 -7.98 14.64
CA GLU A 160 -4.81 -8.85 14.90
C GLU A 160 -4.01 -9.09 13.61
N MET A 161 -4.69 -9.40 12.51
CA MET A 161 -4.03 -9.58 11.22
C MET A 161 -3.23 -8.33 10.83
N LEU A 162 -3.83 -7.14 10.92
CA LEU A 162 -3.14 -5.88 10.59
C LEU A 162 -1.92 -5.64 11.49
N THR A 163 -2.01 -6.04 12.77
CA THR A 163 -0.86 -5.96 13.70
C THR A 163 0.26 -6.91 13.29
N GLN A 164 -0.06 -8.14 12.88
CA GLN A 164 0.93 -9.11 12.40
C GLN A 164 1.56 -8.66 11.08
N VAL A 165 0.74 -8.18 10.13
CA VAL A 165 1.20 -7.64 8.84
C VAL A 165 2.13 -6.45 9.05
N LEU A 166 1.77 -5.51 9.92
CA LEU A 166 2.62 -4.34 10.24
C LEU A 166 3.98 -4.76 10.82
N ARG A 167 4.01 -5.78 11.68
CA ARG A 167 5.26 -6.32 12.23
C ARG A 167 6.15 -6.89 11.13
N GLU A 168 5.59 -7.69 10.24
CA GLU A 168 6.34 -8.33 9.15
C GLU A 168 6.82 -7.31 8.11
N VAL A 169 5.99 -6.31 7.78
CA VAL A 169 6.35 -5.19 6.90
C VAL A 169 7.51 -4.38 7.49
N ARG A 170 7.49 -4.07 8.80
CA ARG A 170 8.60 -3.37 9.47
C ARG A 170 9.88 -4.20 9.47
N ARG A 171 9.78 -5.51 9.69
CA ARG A 171 10.96 -6.40 9.61
C ARG A 171 11.55 -6.38 8.19
N ALA A 172 10.72 -6.58 7.18
CA ALA A 172 11.15 -6.56 5.78
C ALA A 172 11.77 -5.22 5.38
N LEU A 173 11.19 -4.10 5.83
CA LEU A 173 11.74 -2.75 5.61
C LEU A 173 13.17 -2.64 6.18
N ILE A 174 13.39 -3.05 7.43
CA ILE A 174 14.72 -3.01 8.05
C ILE A 174 15.72 -3.91 7.29
N GLU A 175 15.27 -5.07 6.83
CA GLU A 175 16.10 -6.00 6.06
C GLU A 175 16.56 -5.43 4.71
N THR A 176 15.82 -4.48 4.10
CA THR A 176 16.21 -3.85 2.83
C THR A 176 17.60 -3.21 2.88
N THR A 177 17.99 -2.67 4.05
CA THR A 177 19.32 -2.06 4.31
C THR A 177 20.47 -2.96 3.81
N ASN A 178 20.34 -4.28 3.93
CA ASN A 178 21.39 -5.23 3.57
C ASN A 178 21.16 -5.95 2.22
N GLN A 179 20.08 -5.64 1.50
CA GLN A 179 19.69 -6.34 0.27
C GLN A 179 20.24 -5.67 -0.99
N LEU A 180 20.58 -4.37 -0.91
CA LEU A 180 21.19 -3.62 -2.01
C LEU A 180 22.48 -2.93 -1.53
N GLU A 181 23.51 -2.95 -2.36
CA GLU A 181 24.81 -2.35 -2.06
C GLU A 181 24.72 -0.84 -1.78
N GLN A 182 23.84 -0.12 -2.48
CA GLN A 182 23.61 1.31 -2.27
C GLN A 182 23.03 1.59 -0.88
N LEU A 183 21.98 0.85 -0.50
CA LEU A 183 21.33 0.96 0.81
C LEU A 183 22.33 0.64 1.94
N LYS A 184 23.08 -0.44 1.78
CA LYS A 184 24.09 -0.88 2.76
C LYS A 184 25.20 0.14 2.96
N LYS A 185 25.67 0.78 1.89
CA LYS A 185 26.72 1.81 1.97
C LYS A 185 26.23 3.10 2.61
N ALA A 186 24.96 3.43 2.38
CA ALA A 186 24.34 4.62 2.96
C ALA A 186 23.79 4.38 4.38
N ASP A 187 23.70 3.12 4.83
CA ASP A 187 23.11 2.70 6.10
C ASP A 187 21.65 3.18 6.25
N VAL A 188 20.87 3.01 5.18
CA VAL A 188 19.46 3.39 5.09
C VAL A 188 18.61 2.24 4.57
N VAL A 189 17.33 2.27 4.91
CA VAL A 189 16.30 1.42 4.29
C VAL A 189 15.91 1.98 2.92
N ASP A 190 15.29 1.15 2.08
CA ASP A 190 14.55 1.63 0.90
C ASP A 190 13.30 2.42 1.30
#